data_AF-W2C594-F1
#
_entry.id   AF-W2C594-F1
#
_cell.length_a   1.000
_cell.length_b   1.000
_cell.length_c   1.000
_cell.angle_alpha   90.00
_cell.angle_beta   90.00
_cell.angle_gamma   90.00
#
_symmetry.space_group_name_H-M   'P 1'
#
loop_
_entity.id
_entity.type
_entity.pdbx_description
1 polymer ?
#
loop_
_entity_poly.entity_id
_entity_poly.type
_entity_poly.pdbx_seq_one_letter_code
_entity_poly.pdbx_strand_id
1 'polypeptide(L)'
;MKAKAFTLILALAMLGLMAVIHPAAAQDIRLSGSVAYVVKSDGNVYNGSNSQIGQFRGNTLHNRGGASVGEIRGNSIYRGGSSVGEVRSGTVYNRSGQSIGEIKNGTIYNASHSSIGSYSNVDPTRVAALVFFKLLN
;
A
#
# COMPACT_ATOMS: atom_id res chain seq x y z
N MET A 1 -2.75 19.73 54.94
CA MET A 1 -2.14 20.19 53.67
C MET A 1 -1.54 19.08 52.79
N LYS A 2 -1.74 17.78 53.08
CA LYS A 2 -1.10 16.67 52.33
C LYS A 2 -1.96 16.04 51.22
N ALA A 3 -3.28 16.21 51.23
CA ALA A 3 -4.18 15.60 50.24
C ALA A 3 -4.22 16.33 48.88
N LYS A 4 -4.01 17.66 48.85
CA LYS A 4 -4.11 18.46 47.62
C LYS A 4 -2.93 18.24 46.66
N ALA A 5 -1.75 17.89 47.18
CA ALA A 5 -0.57 17.62 46.37
C ALA A 5 -0.65 16.28 45.63
N PHE A 6 -1.31 15.28 46.21
CA PHE A 6 -1.44 13.95 45.61
C PHE A 6 -2.41 13.94 44.42
N THR A 7 -3.50 14.72 44.51
CA THR A 7 -4.45 14.90 43.39
C THR A 7 -3.83 15.68 42.23
N LEU A 8 -2.94 16.63 42.52
CA LEU A 8 -2.26 17.44 41.49
C LEU A 8 -1.22 16.62 40.72
N ILE A 9 -0.48 15.72 41.39
CA ILE A 9 0.49 14.82 40.76
C ILE A 9 -0.22 13.77 39.89
N LEU A 10 -1.39 13.27 40.33
CA LEU A 10 -2.19 12.33 39.54
C LEU A 10 -2.80 12.99 38.29
N ALA A 11 -3.21 14.27 38.39
CA ALA A 11 -3.70 15.04 37.24
C ALA A 11 -2.59 15.36 36.22
N LEU A 12 -1.37 15.65 36.67
CA LEU A 12 -0.20 15.86 35.81
C LEU A 12 0.25 14.57 35.11
N ALA A 13 0.13 13.41 35.78
CA ALA A 13 0.42 12.11 35.17
C ALA A 13 -0.63 11.72 34.09
N MET A 14 -1.89 12.14 34.25
CA MET A 14 -2.95 11.91 33.25
C MET A 14 -2.85 12.84 32.02
N LEU A 15 -2.23 14.03 32.14
CA LEU A 15 -1.93 14.89 30.99
C LEU A 15 -0.78 14.36 30.11
N GLY A 16 0.07 13.46 30.64
CA GLY A 16 1.20 12.86 29.90
C GLY A 16 0.81 11.69 28.98
N LEU A 17 -0.45 11.23 29.02
CA LEU A 17 -0.95 10.11 28.23
C LEU A 17 -1.92 10.54 27.13
N MET A 18 -1.71 11.73 26.56
CA MET A 18 -2.24 12.01 25.22
C MET A 18 -1.35 11.25 24.22
N ALA A 19 -1.65 9.96 24.06
CA ALA A 19 -1.10 9.16 22.97
C ALA A 19 -1.26 9.99 21.70
N VAL A 20 -0.12 10.36 21.09
CA VAL A 20 -0.11 11.00 19.78
C VAL A 20 -0.62 9.95 18.81
N ILE A 21 -1.94 9.91 18.63
CA ILE A 21 -2.57 9.12 17.58
C ILE A 21 -2.23 9.87 16.30
N HIS A 22 -1.03 9.64 15.76
CA HIS A 22 -0.75 9.99 14.39
C HIS A 22 -1.74 9.16 13.56
N PRO A 23 -2.68 9.77 12.82
CA PRO A 23 -3.40 9.00 11.83
C PRO A 23 -2.33 8.45 10.88
N ALA A 24 -2.12 7.12 10.90
CA ALA A 24 -1.28 6.49 9.91
C ALA A 24 -1.85 6.91 8.56
N ALA A 25 -1.09 7.72 7.81
CA ALA A 25 -1.53 8.22 6.52
C ALA A 25 -1.92 7.00 5.68
N ALA A 26 -3.22 6.90 5.33
CA ALA A 26 -3.68 5.82 4.48
C ALA A 26 -2.90 5.90 3.17
N GLN A 27 -2.36 4.76 2.72
CA GLN A 27 -1.59 4.71 1.49
C GLN A 27 -2.56 4.44 0.35
N ASP A 28 -2.91 5.46 -0.42
CA ASP A 28 -3.93 5.35 -1.48
C ASP A 28 -3.31 5.22 -2.87
N ILE A 29 -4.01 4.48 -3.73
CA ILE A 29 -3.76 4.38 -5.17
C ILE A 29 -5.03 4.87 -5.84
N ARG A 30 -4.92 5.91 -6.65
CA ARG A 30 -6.02 6.51 -7.40
C ARG A 30 -5.83 6.27 -8.88
N LEU A 31 -6.88 5.85 -9.57
CA LEU A 31 -6.90 5.69 -11.02
C LEU A 31 -8.04 6.53 -11.58
N SER A 32 -7.78 7.29 -12.63
CA SER A 32 -8.77 8.20 -13.25
C SER A 32 -9.50 9.13 -12.25
N GLY A 33 -8.80 9.55 -11.19
CA GLY A 33 -9.36 10.43 -10.16
C GLY A 33 -10.14 9.73 -9.04
N SER A 34 -10.43 8.43 -9.14
CA SER A 34 -11.10 7.65 -8.09
C SER A 34 -10.12 6.80 -7.30
N VAL A 35 -10.41 6.53 -6.02
CA VAL A 35 -9.63 5.57 -5.21
C VAL A 35 -9.83 4.17 -5.80
N ALA A 36 -8.75 3.59 -6.31
CA ALA A 36 -8.75 2.20 -6.79
C ALA A 36 -8.44 1.25 -5.63
N TYR A 37 -7.41 1.58 -4.85
CA TYR A 37 -6.97 0.80 -3.71
C TYR A 37 -6.58 1.67 -2.52
N VAL A 38 -6.79 1.16 -1.32
CA VAL A 38 -6.20 1.68 -0.08
C VAL A 38 -5.40 0.55 0.56
N VAL A 39 -4.10 0.77 0.74
CA VAL A 39 -3.19 -0.14 1.45
C VAL A 39 -2.98 0.43 2.85
N LYS A 40 -3.45 -0.30 3.86
CA LYS A 40 -3.24 0.07 5.26
C LYS A 40 -1.85 -0.36 5.73
N SER A 41 -1.38 0.25 6.82
CA SER A 41 -0.09 -0.05 7.43
C SER A 41 0.05 -1.50 7.92
N ASP A 42 -1.07 -2.15 8.26
CA ASP A 42 -1.16 -3.57 8.61
C ASP A 42 -1.15 -4.52 7.38
N GLY A 43 -0.99 -3.94 6.18
CA GLY A 43 -0.98 -4.65 4.91
C GLY A 43 -2.35 -4.94 4.31
N ASN A 44 -3.45 -4.63 5.01
CA ASN A 44 -4.80 -4.85 4.47
C ASN A 44 -5.04 -3.96 3.25
N VAL A 45 -5.61 -4.54 2.19
CA VAL A 45 -5.91 -3.86 0.93
C VAL A 45 -7.41 -3.76 0.74
N TYR A 46 -7.91 -2.54 0.56
CA TYR A 46 -9.32 -2.22 0.33
C TYR A 46 -9.52 -1.68 -1.08
N ASN A 47 -10.70 -1.89 -1.65
CA ASN A 47 -11.11 -1.24 -2.90
C ASN A 47 -11.70 0.17 -2.64
N GLY A 48 -12.05 0.88 -3.72
CA GLY A 48 -12.68 2.21 -3.65
C GLY A 48 -14.02 2.26 -2.90
N SER A 49 -14.70 1.12 -2.73
CA SER A 49 -15.93 0.99 -1.93
C SER A 49 -15.65 0.60 -0.48
N ASN A 50 -14.41 0.74 -0.01
CA ASN A 50 -13.96 0.42 1.35
C ASN A 50 -14.19 -1.04 1.78
N SER A 51 -14.26 -1.97 0.82
CA SER A 51 -14.31 -3.40 1.12
C SER A 51 -12.91 -3.99 1.10
N GLN A 52 -12.52 -4.74 2.13
CA GLN A 52 -11.24 -5.45 2.15
C GLN A 52 -11.23 -6.51 1.06
N ILE A 53 -10.27 -6.46 0.14
CA ILE A 53 -10.15 -7.39 -0.99
C ILE A 53 -8.90 -8.29 -0.89
N GLY A 54 -7.92 -7.90 -0.06
CA GLY A 54 -6.73 -8.69 0.16
C GLY A 54 -5.88 -8.19 1.32
N GLN A 55 -4.71 -8.77 1.48
CA GLN A 55 -3.72 -8.40 2.49
C GLN A 55 -2.30 -8.77 2.03
N PHE A 56 -1.38 -7.82 2.13
CA PHE A 56 0.06 -8.11 2.10
C PHE A 56 0.49 -8.69 3.44
N ARG A 57 0.95 -9.94 3.46
CA ARG A 57 1.62 -10.57 4.61
C ARG A 57 3.09 -10.66 4.26
N GLY A 58 3.89 -9.73 4.77
CA GLY A 58 5.26 -9.52 4.28
C GLY A 58 5.26 -9.12 2.80
N ASN A 59 5.86 -9.96 1.97
CA ASN A 59 5.95 -9.75 0.51
C ASN A 59 4.89 -10.53 -0.28
N THR A 60 4.07 -11.34 0.38
CA THR A 60 3.06 -12.17 -0.28
C THR A 60 1.70 -11.52 -0.18
N LEU A 61 1.05 -11.32 -1.33
CA LEU A 61 -0.31 -10.82 -1.41
C LEU A 61 -1.30 -11.98 -1.34
N HIS A 62 -2.26 -11.87 -0.44
CA HIS A 62 -3.34 -12.82 -0.28
C HIS A 62 -4.68 -12.17 -0.63
N ASN A 63 -5.60 -12.92 -1.23
CA ASN A 63 -6.98 -12.45 -1.44
C ASN A 63 -7.80 -12.54 -0.14
N ARG A 64 -9.06 -12.06 -0.17
CA ARG A 64 -10.00 -12.15 0.96
C ARG A 64 -10.20 -13.58 1.49
N GLY A 65 -10.16 -14.59 0.62
CA GLY A 65 -10.27 -16.00 0.99
C GLY A 65 -9.01 -16.59 1.63
N GLY A 66 -7.93 -15.82 1.73
CA GLY A 66 -6.66 -16.25 2.32
C GLY A 66 -5.71 -16.96 1.36
N ALA A 67 -6.07 -17.14 0.08
CA ALA A 67 -5.18 -17.74 -0.90
C ALA A 67 -4.10 -16.74 -1.34
N SER A 68 -2.86 -17.21 -1.51
CA SER A 68 -1.79 -16.42 -2.11
C SER A 68 -2.08 -16.18 -3.59
N VAL A 69 -2.08 -14.91 -4.00
CA VAL A 69 -2.32 -14.49 -5.39
C VAL A 69 -1.06 -13.97 -6.07
N GLY A 70 -0.02 -13.66 -5.29
CA GLY A 70 1.29 -13.38 -5.81
C GLY A 70 2.27 -12.98 -4.72
N GLU A 71 3.51 -12.81 -5.12
CA GLU A 71 4.65 -12.59 -4.22
C GLU A 71 5.62 -11.59 -4.85
N ILE A 72 6.17 -10.70 -4.03
CA ILE A 72 7.21 -9.76 -4.43
C ILE A 72 8.56 -10.31 -3.96
N ARG A 73 9.51 -10.47 -4.88
CA ARG A 73 10.88 -10.92 -4.58
C ARG A 73 11.85 -9.88 -5.09
N GLY A 74 12.30 -9.01 -4.21
CA GLY A 74 13.03 -7.80 -4.59
C GLY A 74 12.17 -6.93 -5.50
N ASN A 75 12.63 -6.75 -6.74
CA ASN A 75 11.93 -5.95 -7.75
C ASN A 75 10.99 -6.77 -8.63
N SER A 76 11.03 -8.10 -8.55
CA SER A 76 10.24 -8.99 -9.40
C SER A 76 8.92 -9.38 -8.74
N ILE A 77 7.87 -9.53 -9.55
CA ILE A 77 6.53 -9.89 -9.12
C ILE A 77 6.21 -11.28 -9.67
N TYR A 78 5.75 -12.16 -8.79
CA TYR A 78 5.46 -13.56 -9.08
C TYR A 78 3.97 -13.85 -8.93
N ARG A 79 3.44 -14.72 -9.79
CA ARG A 79 2.09 -15.30 -9.70
C ARG A 79 2.20 -16.80 -9.97
N GLY A 80 1.71 -17.63 -9.04
CA GLY A 80 1.78 -19.10 -9.19
C GLY A 80 3.20 -19.64 -9.36
N GLY A 81 4.18 -19.04 -8.70
CA GLY A 81 5.59 -19.46 -8.77
C GLY A 81 6.38 -18.97 -10.00
N SER A 82 5.73 -18.31 -10.96
CA SER A 82 6.39 -17.72 -12.14
C SER A 82 6.47 -16.21 -12.06
N SER A 83 7.58 -15.62 -12.51
CA SER A 83 7.69 -14.16 -12.65
C SER A 83 6.73 -13.68 -13.74
N VAL A 84 5.93 -12.66 -13.42
CA VAL A 84 5.03 -11.99 -14.37
C VAL A 84 5.59 -10.66 -14.86
N GLY A 85 6.58 -10.13 -14.16
CA GLY A 85 7.24 -8.86 -14.48
C GLY A 85 8.05 -8.33 -13.31
N GLU A 86 8.54 -7.11 -13.46
CA GLU A 86 9.40 -6.45 -12.48
C GLU A 86 9.28 -4.93 -12.53
N VAL A 87 9.73 -4.27 -11.47
CA VAL A 87 9.87 -2.81 -11.40
C VAL A 87 11.35 -2.46 -11.34
N ARG A 88 11.86 -1.77 -12.37
CA ARG A 88 13.26 -1.36 -12.44
C ARG A 88 13.33 0.15 -12.68
N SER A 89 13.94 0.86 -11.73
CA SER A 89 14.09 2.32 -11.76
C SER A 89 12.77 3.08 -11.99
N GLY A 90 11.68 2.58 -11.40
CA GLY A 90 10.33 3.13 -11.56
C GLY A 90 9.57 2.63 -12.79
N THR A 91 10.24 2.07 -13.80
CA THR A 91 9.59 1.47 -14.97
C THR A 91 9.08 0.06 -14.64
N VAL A 92 7.85 -0.24 -15.06
CA VAL A 92 7.23 -1.56 -14.92
C VAL A 92 7.43 -2.35 -16.20
N TYR A 93 8.07 -3.50 -16.12
CA TYR A 93 8.31 -4.39 -17.24
C TYR A 93 7.48 -5.67 -17.09
N ASN A 94 6.92 -6.17 -18.19
CA ASN A 94 6.29 -7.49 -18.21
C ASN A 94 7.35 -8.61 -18.29
N ARG A 95 6.94 -9.88 -18.20
CA ARG A 95 7.82 -11.07 -18.33
C ARG A 95 8.64 -11.14 -19.62
N SER A 96 8.23 -10.42 -20.67
CA SER A 96 8.93 -10.36 -21.96
C SER A 96 9.92 -9.20 -22.03
N GLY A 97 10.09 -8.44 -20.94
CA GLY A 97 10.97 -7.26 -20.88
C GLY A 97 10.41 -6.01 -21.55
N GLN A 98 9.12 -5.99 -21.91
CA GLN A 98 8.49 -4.81 -22.49
C GLN A 98 8.02 -3.87 -21.37
N SER A 99 8.30 -2.57 -21.51
CA SER A 99 7.74 -1.55 -20.61
C SER A 99 6.23 -1.48 -20.80
N ILE A 100 5.49 -1.62 -19.70
CA ILE A 100 4.02 -1.54 -19.68
C ILE A 100 3.52 -0.33 -18.87
N GLY A 101 4.42 0.41 -18.23
CA GLY A 101 4.13 1.65 -17.52
C GLY A 101 5.28 2.12 -16.66
N GLU A 102 5.05 3.20 -15.91
CA GLU A 102 6.03 3.82 -15.02
C GLU A 102 5.34 4.29 -13.74
N ILE A 103 6.02 4.14 -12.61
CA ILE A 103 5.58 4.56 -11.27
C ILE A 103 6.68 5.47 -10.74
N LYS A 104 6.41 6.78 -10.74
CA LYS A 104 7.43 7.79 -10.45
C LYS A 104 6.81 9.02 -9.82
N ASN A 105 7.46 9.55 -8.78
CA ASN A 105 7.10 10.80 -8.12
C ASN A 105 5.60 10.89 -7.75
N GLY A 106 5.01 9.80 -7.25
CA GLY A 106 3.60 9.77 -6.87
C GLY A 106 2.61 9.66 -8.04
N THR A 107 3.09 9.54 -9.27
CA THR A 107 2.26 9.41 -10.48
C THR A 107 2.45 8.03 -11.11
N ILE A 108 1.37 7.50 -11.70
CA ILE A 108 1.33 6.24 -12.43
C ILE A 108 1.09 6.57 -13.90
N TYR A 109 1.99 6.12 -14.76
CA TYR A 109 1.94 6.33 -16.21
C TYR A 109 1.72 5.00 -16.93
N ASN A 110 0.93 5.01 -18.01
CA ASN A 110 0.83 3.86 -18.91
C ASN A 110 2.05 3.75 -19.84
N ALA A 111 2.08 2.71 -20.69
CA ALA A 111 3.16 2.49 -21.67
C ALA A 111 3.36 3.66 -22.67
N SER A 112 2.33 4.47 -22.90
CA SER A 112 2.36 5.68 -23.74
C SER A 112 2.76 6.94 -22.95
N HIS A 113 3.27 6.80 -21.72
CA HIS A 113 3.68 7.89 -20.83
C HIS A 113 2.55 8.87 -20.47
N SER A 114 1.28 8.47 -20.64
CA SER A 114 0.15 9.27 -20.16
C SER A 114 -0.12 8.93 -18.70
N SER A 115 -0.37 9.95 -17.88
CA SER A 115 -0.79 9.75 -16.48
C SER A 115 -2.15 9.05 -16.43
N ILE A 116 -2.22 7.95 -15.71
CA ILE A 116 -3.45 7.17 -15.48
C ILE A 116 -3.88 7.18 -14.01
N GLY A 117 -3.04 7.72 -13.12
CA GLY A 117 -3.30 7.68 -11.70
C GLY A 117 -2.21 8.28 -10.85
N SER A 118 -2.42 8.22 -9.55
CA SER A 118 -1.48 8.66 -8.53
C SER A 118 -1.41 7.65 -7.39
N TYR A 119 -0.34 7.70 -6.62
CA TYR A 119 -0.18 6.90 -5.41
C TYR A 119 0.52 7.73 -4.32
N SER A 120 0.18 7.46 -3.06
CA SER A 120 0.79 8.12 -1.91
C SER A 120 1.21 7.10 -0.87
N ASN A 121 2.46 7.18 -0.40
CA ASN A 121 3.02 6.33 0.65
C ASN A 121 2.94 4.81 0.41
N VAL A 122 2.68 4.34 -0.82
CA VAL A 122 2.72 2.92 -1.19
C VAL A 122 4.04 2.58 -1.86
N ASP A 123 4.64 1.44 -1.53
CA ASP A 123 5.79 0.89 -2.26
C ASP A 123 5.48 0.73 -3.77
N PRO A 124 6.33 1.23 -4.68
CA PRO A 124 6.11 1.16 -6.12
C PRO A 124 5.88 -0.27 -6.66
N THR A 125 6.54 -1.27 -6.08
CA THR A 125 6.38 -2.67 -6.51
C THR A 125 5.02 -3.22 -6.09
N ARG A 126 4.50 -2.81 -4.93
CA ARG A 126 3.11 -3.09 -4.53
C ARG A 126 2.09 -2.37 -5.41
N VAL A 127 2.34 -1.12 -5.79
CA VAL A 127 1.50 -0.40 -6.78
C VAL A 127 1.49 -1.17 -8.10
N ALA A 128 2.65 -1.62 -8.57
CA ALA A 128 2.75 -2.40 -9.80
C ALA A 128 1.94 -3.70 -9.73
N ALA A 129 2.06 -4.43 -8.63
CA ALA A 129 1.34 -5.68 -8.37
C ALA A 129 -0.19 -5.50 -8.42
N LEU A 130 -0.70 -4.39 -7.88
CA LEU A 130 -2.14 -4.10 -7.84
C LEU A 130 -2.68 -3.51 -9.15
N VAL A 131 -1.93 -2.62 -9.80
CA VAL A 131 -2.42 -1.84 -10.96
C VAL A 131 -2.12 -2.53 -12.28
N PHE A 132 -0.88 -2.93 -12.52
CA PHE A 132 -0.44 -3.50 -13.80
C PHE A 132 -0.66 -5.00 -13.86
N PHE A 133 -0.31 -5.71 -12.78
CA PHE A 133 -0.43 -7.17 -12.71
C PHE A 133 -1.74 -7.65 -12.11
N LYS A 134 -2.61 -6.75 -11.63
CA LYS A 134 -3.98 -7.01 -11.19
C LYS A 134 -4.10 -8.27 -10.32
N LEU A 135 -3.27 -8.38 -9.28
CA LEU A 135 -3.22 -9.59 -8.45
C LEU A 135 -4.49 -9.84 -7.61
N LEU A 136 -5.35 -8.84 -7.41
CA LEU A 136 -6.59 -8.95 -6.62
C LEU A 136 -7.88 -8.80 -7.45
N ASN A 137 -7.78 -8.81 -8.78
CA ASN A 137 -8.93 -8.76 -9.69
C ASN A 137 -9.24 -10.13 -10.28
#